data_AF-A0A7S4CTC9-F1
#
_entry.id   AF-A0A7S4CTC9-F1
#
_cell.length_a   1.000
_cell.length_b   1.000
_cell.length_c   1.000
_cell.angle_alpha   90.00
_cell.angle_beta   90.00
_cell.angle_gamma   90.00
#
_symmetry.space_group_name_H-M   'P 1'
#
loop_
_entity.id
_entity.type
_entity.pdbx_description
1 polymer ?
#
loop_
_entity_poly.entity_id
_entity_poly.type
_entity_poly.pdbx_seq_one_letter_code
_entity_poly.pdbx_strand_id
1 'polypeptide(L)'
;LKDVISGVIPKQHDQRYLYQIISNSCFSVDVDKFDYLSRDCLYLGVKHSYDSSRLLNFSKVINGNICFHAKEAYNLYELFHTRYTLHKQIYSHRVCQSVDYMISDALIAADEELGIAESID
;
A
#
# COMPACT_ATOMS: atom_id res chain seq x y z
N LEU A 1 12.10 -15.05 -2.17
CA LEU A 1 11.74 -13.96 -1.22
C LEU A 1 11.49 -12.64 -1.94
N LYS A 2 12.43 -12.12 -2.77
CA LYS A 2 12.24 -10.87 -3.55
C LYS A 2 10.94 -10.85 -4.38
N ASP A 3 10.61 -11.95 -5.04
CA ASP A 3 9.39 -12.04 -5.87
C ASP A 3 8.10 -12.00 -5.03
N VAL A 4 8.13 -12.54 -3.81
CA VAL A 4 6.99 -12.51 -2.87
C VAL A 4 6.77 -11.10 -2.35
N ILE A 5 7.86 -10.38 -2.05
CA ILE A 5 7.81 -8.98 -1.60
C ILE A 5 7.28 -8.08 -2.72
N SER A 6 7.79 -8.27 -3.94
CA SER A 6 7.38 -7.46 -5.10
C SER A 6 6.01 -7.82 -5.66
N GLY A 7 5.42 -8.97 -5.28
CA GLY A 7 4.12 -9.40 -5.79
C GLY A 7 4.16 -9.96 -7.22
N VAL A 8 5.35 -10.32 -7.71
CA VAL A 8 5.55 -10.89 -9.05
C VAL A 8 5.21 -12.38 -9.00
N ILE A 9 4.10 -12.76 -9.64
CA ILE A 9 3.61 -14.14 -9.64
C ILE A 9 4.38 -14.97 -10.68
N PRO A 10 5.11 -16.03 -10.30
CA PRO A 10 5.78 -16.92 -11.24
C PRO A 10 4.76 -17.73 -12.06
N LYS A 11 5.09 -18.05 -13.32
CA LYS A 11 4.19 -18.80 -14.23
C LYS A 11 3.79 -20.17 -13.70
N GLN A 12 4.68 -20.87 -12.97
CA GLN A 12 4.49 -22.21 -12.44
C GLN A 12 4.74 -22.23 -10.94
N HIS A 13 3.74 -21.84 -10.16
CA HIS A 13 3.79 -21.95 -8.71
C HIS A 13 2.44 -22.42 -8.18
N ASP A 14 2.44 -23.50 -7.40
CA ASP A 14 1.23 -24.11 -6.84
C ASP A 14 0.57 -23.23 -5.76
N GLN A 15 1.33 -22.28 -5.18
CA GLN A 15 0.88 -21.39 -4.10
C GLN A 15 0.87 -19.92 -4.53
N ARG A 16 0.05 -19.58 -5.53
CA ARG A 16 -0.06 -18.19 -6.05
C ARG A 16 -0.52 -17.18 -4.99
N TYR A 17 -1.35 -17.61 -4.04
CA TYR A 17 -1.89 -16.76 -2.99
C TYR A 17 -0.80 -16.12 -2.10
N LEU A 18 0.39 -16.73 -1.97
CA LEU A 18 1.49 -16.15 -1.18
C LEU A 18 1.96 -14.80 -1.74
N TYR A 19 1.92 -14.65 -3.07
CA TYR A 19 2.29 -13.43 -3.78
C TYR A 19 1.21 -12.34 -3.68
N GLN A 20 0.06 -12.64 -3.07
CA GLN A 20 -1.04 -11.70 -2.87
C GLN A 20 -1.06 -11.11 -1.45
N ILE A 21 -0.13 -11.53 -0.58
CA ILE A 21 -0.11 -11.11 0.83
C ILE A 21 0.57 -9.75 0.97
N ILE A 22 1.81 -9.62 0.50
CA ILE A 22 2.65 -8.43 0.73
C ILE A 22 2.32 -7.32 -0.28
N SER A 23 2.29 -7.67 -1.57
CA SER A 23 2.01 -6.74 -2.67
C SER A 23 1.08 -7.43 -3.66
N ASN A 24 -0.21 -7.08 -3.64
CA ASN A 24 -1.19 -7.71 -4.49
C ASN A 24 -1.43 -6.89 -5.76
N SER A 25 -0.68 -7.21 -6.82
CA SER A 25 -0.78 -6.51 -8.11
C SER A 25 -2.11 -6.74 -8.84
N CYS A 26 -2.84 -7.83 -8.55
CA CYS A 26 -4.09 -8.16 -9.23
C CYS A 26 -5.29 -7.35 -8.71
N PHE A 27 -5.43 -7.25 -7.38
CA PHE A 27 -6.62 -6.67 -6.74
C PHE A 27 -6.31 -5.50 -5.81
N SER A 28 -5.04 -5.19 -5.56
CA SER A 28 -4.60 -4.10 -4.67
C SER A 28 -5.16 -4.20 -3.25
N VAL A 29 -5.32 -5.42 -2.73
CA VAL A 29 -5.68 -5.71 -1.34
C VAL A 29 -4.57 -6.57 -0.74
N ASP A 30 -3.77 -5.97 0.13
CA ASP A 30 -2.56 -6.54 0.73
C ASP A 30 -2.28 -5.92 2.11
N VAL A 31 -1.36 -6.53 2.87
CA VAL A 31 -1.06 -6.12 4.25
C VAL A 31 -0.36 -4.78 4.34
N ASP A 32 0.34 -4.35 3.28
CA ASP A 32 0.93 -3.01 3.15
C ASP A 32 -0.16 -1.94 3.34
N LYS A 33 -1.26 -2.05 2.58
CA LYS A 33 -2.41 -1.13 2.70
C LYS A 33 -3.09 -1.21 4.05
N PHE A 34 -3.19 -2.40 4.63
CA PHE A 34 -3.82 -2.54 5.94
C PHE A 34 -3.07 -1.78 7.01
N ASP A 35 -1.74 -1.83 6.97
CA ASP A 35 -0.87 -1.13 7.93
C ASP A 35 -0.89 0.39 7.69
N TYR A 36 -0.50 0.86 6.51
CA TYR A 36 -0.29 2.29 6.31
C TYR A 36 -1.61 3.08 6.41
N LEU A 37 -2.74 2.53 5.93
CA LEU A 37 -4.02 3.23 6.05
C LEU A 37 -4.45 3.38 7.51
N SER A 38 -4.27 2.35 8.34
CA SER A 38 -4.60 2.41 9.78
C SER A 38 -3.65 3.38 10.51
N ARG A 39 -2.35 3.26 10.22
CA ARG A 39 -1.28 4.07 10.81
C ARG A 39 -1.47 5.55 10.49
N ASP A 40 -1.65 5.88 9.22
CA ASP A 40 -1.79 7.26 8.79
C ASP A 40 -3.06 7.87 9.34
N CYS A 41 -4.19 7.15 9.31
CA CYS A 41 -5.42 7.61 9.94
C CYS A 41 -5.23 7.92 11.43
N LEU A 42 -4.51 7.07 12.18
CA LEU A 42 -4.18 7.31 13.58
C LEU A 42 -3.39 8.61 13.77
N TYR A 43 -2.31 8.81 13.02
CA TYR A 43 -1.44 9.99 13.18
C TYR A 43 -2.04 11.28 12.61
N LEU A 44 -2.95 11.18 11.65
CA LEU A 44 -3.67 12.32 11.07
C LEU A 44 -4.94 12.67 11.84
N GLY A 45 -5.35 11.85 12.83
CA GLY A 45 -6.62 12.02 13.54
C GLY A 45 -7.85 11.78 12.67
N VAL A 46 -7.70 11.03 11.57
CA VAL A 46 -8.78 10.67 10.65
C VAL A 46 -9.36 9.33 11.08
N LYS A 47 -10.68 9.24 11.19
CA LYS A 47 -11.35 7.95 11.45
C LYS A 47 -11.47 7.17 10.14
N HIS A 48 -11.16 5.89 10.18
CA HIS A 48 -11.51 4.93 9.13
C HIS A 48 -12.50 3.89 9.66
N SER A 49 -13.28 3.28 8.77
CA SER A 49 -14.30 2.29 9.15
C SER A 49 -14.02 0.88 8.64
N TYR A 50 -12.97 0.68 7.85
CA TYR A 50 -12.55 -0.66 7.46
C TYR A 50 -11.84 -1.38 8.61
N ASP A 51 -12.05 -2.70 8.70
CA ASP A 51 -11.44 -3.59 9.68
C ASP A 51 -10.67 -4.71 8.96
N SER A 52 -9.34 -4.57 8.94
CA SER A 52 -8.43 -5.54 8.33
C SER A 52 -8.40 -6.88 9.08
N SER A 53 -8.50 -6.87 10.41
CA SER A 53 -8.52 -8.09 11.23
C SER A 53 -9.73 -8.95 10.88
N ARG A 54 -10.90 -8.31 10.75
CA ARG A 54 -12.13 -8.97 10.28
C ARG A 54 -11.98 -9.49 8.85
N LEU A 55 -11.43 -8.68 7.95
CA LEU A 55 -11.24 -9.07 6.56
C LEU A 55 -10.35 -10.31 6.41
N LEU A 56 -9.26 -10.38 7.21
CA LEU A 56 -8.37 -11.54 7.30
C LEU A 56 -9.10 -12.79 7.84
N ASN A 57 -9.89 -12.65 8.90
CA ASN A 57 -10.68 -13.75 9.47
C ASN A 57 -11.70 -14.35 8.50
N PHE A 58 -12.19 -13.56 7.55
CA PHE A 58 -13.13 -14.01 6.50
C PHE A 58 -12.48 -14.26 5.14
N SER A 59 -11.14 -14.31 5.08
CA SER A 59 -10.39 -14.67 3.88
C SER A 59 -10.21 -16.19 3.75
N LYS A 60 -10.20 -16.70 2.51
CA LYS A 60 -9.92 -18.10 2.18
C LYS A 60 -9.14 -18.20 0.88
N VAL A 61 -8.37 -19.26 0.71
CA VAL A 61 -7.75 -19.58 -0.57
C VAL A 61 -8.70 -20.42 -1.42
N ILE A 62 -9.08 -19.90 -2.59
CA ILE A 62 -9.92 -20.61 -3.57
C ILE A 62 -9.22 -20.52 -4.93
N ASN A 63 -9.01 -21.66 -5.59
CA ASN A 63 -8.33 -21.75 -6.89
C ASN A 63 -6.99 -20.99 -6.94
N GLY A 64 -6.21 -21.07 -5.86
CA GLY A 64 -4.91 -20.42 -5.73
C GLY A 64 -4.93 -18.91 -5.45
N ASN A 65 -6.11 -18.30 -5.23
CA ASN A 65 -6.25 -16.87 -4.93
C ASN A 65 -6.82 -16.65 -3.53
N ILE A 66 -6.42 -15.54 -2.90
CA ILE A 66 -7.09 -15.02 -1.70
C ILE A 66 -8.47 -14.50 -2.13
N CYS A 67 -9.51 -15.02 -1.51
CA CYS A 67 -10.89 -14.63 -1.72
C CYS A 67 -11.51 -14.19 -0.39
N PHE A 68 -12.37 -13.18 -0.46
CA PHE A 68 -13.08 -12.66 0.70
C PHE A 68 -14.54 -13.11 0.67
N HIS A 69 -15.11 -13.38 1.84
CA HIS A 69 -16.52 -13.73 1.95
C HIS A 69 -17.41 -12.58 1.43
N ALA A 70 -18.47 -12.89 0.67
CA ALA A 70 -19.31 -11.88 0.02
C ALA A 70 -19.86 -10.79 0.97
N LYS A 71 -20.19 -11.16 2.21
CA LYS A 71 -20.60 -10.23 3.28
C LYS A 71 -19.57 -9.13 3.62
N GLU A 72 -18.30 -9.33 3.30
CA GLU A 72 -17.22 -8.35 3.52
C GLU A 72 -17.10 -7.33 2.37
N ALA A 73 -17.98 -7.38 1.36
CA ALA A 73 -17.94 -6.44 0.24
C ALA A 73 -17.97 -4.97 0.70
N TYR A 74 -18.75 -4.64 1.74
CA TYR A 74 -18.79 -3.30 2.29
C TYR A 74 -17.49 -2.92 3.02
N ASN A 75 -16.88 -3.86 3.75
CA ASN A 75 -15.60 -3.63 4.43
C ASN A 75 -14.46 -3.36 3.40
N LEU A 76 -14.47 -4.10 2.28
CA LEU A 76 -13.57 -3.83 1.15
C LEU A 76 -13.84 -2.46 0.51
N TYR A 77 -15.10 -2.07 0.35
CA TYR A 77 -15.46 -0.73 -0.12
C TYR A 77 -14.89 0.36 0.81
N GLU A 78 -15.05 0.21 2.12
CA GLU A 78 -14.51 1.16 3.11
C GLU A 78 -12.99 1.26 3.05
N LEU A 79 -12.28 0.16 2.79
CA LEU A 79 -10.82 0.17 2.60
C LEU A 79 -10.43 1.06 1.40
N PHE A 80 -11.05 0.85 0.24
CA PHE A 80 -10.76 1.67 -0.95
C PHE A 80 -11.23 3.12 -0.79
N HIS A 81 -12.36 3.34 -0.12
CA HIS A 81 -12.86 4.68 0.18
C HIS A 81 -11.90 5.45 1.10
N THR A 82 -11.40 4.79 2.16
CA THR A 82 -10.40 5.36 3.07
C THR A 82 -9.13 5.73 2.30
N ARG A 83 -8.62 4.81 1.47
CA ARG A 83 -7.45 5.07 0.62
C ARG A 83 -7.67 6.27 -0.31
N TYR A 84 -8.80 6.32 -0.99
CA TYR A 84 -9.14 7.43 -1.87
C TYR A 84 -9.15 8.76 -1.12
N THR A 85 -9.78 8.80 0.05
CA THR A 85 -9.86 10.00 0.90
C THR A 85 -8.48 10.48 1.33
N LEU A 86 -7.61 9.57 1.82
CA LEU A 86 -6.24 9.92 2.21
C LEU A 86 -5.43 10.44 1.03
N HIS A 87 -5.50 9.80 -0.14
CA HIS A 87 -4.84 10.32 -1.34
C HIS A 87 -5.36 11.71 -1.71
N LYS A 88 -6.68 11.89 -1.75
CA LYS A 88 -7.28 13.12 -2.24
C LYS A 88 -7.04 14.30 -1.32
N GLN A 89 -7.04 14.08 -0.01
CA GLN A 89 -7.01 15.15 0.98
C GLN A 89 -5.64 15.36 1.61
N ILE A 90 -4.85 14.29 1.76
CA ILE A 90 -3.61 14.31 2.56
C ILE A 90 -2.39 14.12 1.67
N TYR A 91 -2.26 12.97 0.99
CA TYR A 91 -1.04 12.68 0.22
C TYR A 91 -0.85 13.61 -0.98
N SER A 92 -1.94 14.13 -1.55
CA SER A 92 -1.91 15.13 -2.62
C SER A 92 -2.19 16.55 -2.11
N HIS A 93 -1.98 16.81 -0.82
CA HIS A 93 -2.13 18.17 -0.29
C HIS A 93 -1.07 19.09 -0.91
N ARG A 94 -1.52 20.18 -1.53
CA ARG A 94 -0.66 21.09 -2.32
C ARG A 94 0.58 21.56 -1.57
N VAL A 95 0.46 21.82 -0.26
CA VAL A 95 1.60 22.31 0.56
C VAL A 95 2.61 21.19 0.79
N CYS A 96 2.15 19.94 1.01
CA CYS A 96 3.05 18.80 1.15
C CYS A 96 3.82 18.58 -0.15
N GLN A 97 3.12 18.60 -1.29
CA GLN A 97 3.76 18.47 -2.60
C GLN A 97 4.76 19.61 -2.86
N SER A 98 4.44 20.85 -2.51
CA SER A 98 5.40 21.96 -2.62
C SER A 98 6.65 21.73 -1.77
N VAL A 99 6.50 21.23 -0.54
CA VAL A 99 7.65 20.90 0.32
C VAL A 99 8.48 19.75 -0.27
N ASP A 100 7.83 18.71 -0.81
CA ASP A 100 8.52 17.59 -1.46
C ASP A 100 9.36 18.06 -2.67
N TYR A 101 8.84 18.99 -3.47
CA TYR A 101 9.60 19.60 -4.56
C TYR A 101 10.78 20.44 -4.05
N MET A 102 10.58 21.26 -3.01
CA MET A 102 11.67 22.03 -2.42
C MET A 102 12.79 21.14 -1.85
N ILE A 103 12.43 20.01 -1.23
CA ILE A 103 13.41 19.03 -0.74
C ILE A 103 14.14 18.39 -1.93
N SER A 104 13.43 18.05 -3.01
CA SER A 104 14.04 17.49 -4.22
C SER A 104 15.05 18.47 -4.84
N ASP A 105 14.69 19.75 -4.96
CA ASP A 105 15.58 20.80 -5.45
C ASP A 105 16.82 20.96 -4.56
N ALA A 106 16.63 20.91 -3.24
CA ALA A 106 17.73 20.98 -2.28
C ALA A 106 18.68 19.78 -2.38
N LEU A 107 18.15 18.56 -2.59
CA LEU A 107 18.96 17.37 -2.79
C LEU A 107 19.75 17.44 -4.10
N ILE A 108 19.14 17.90 -5.18
CA ILE A 108 19.84 18.11 -6.48
C ILE A 108 20.97 19.13 -6.32
N ALA A 109 20.71 20.25 -5.65
CA ALA A 109 21.73 21.28 -5.44
C ALA A 109 22.88 20.79 -4.54
N ALA A 110 22.60 19.90 -3.58
CA ALA A 110 23.61 19.33 -2.70
C ALA A 110 24.41 18.18 -3.36
N ASP A 111 23.89 17.59 -4.44
CA ASP A 111 24.45 16.41 -5.07
C ASP A 111 25.86 16.65 -5.64
N GLU A 112 26.12 17.84 -6.18
CA GLU A 112 27.43 18.21 -6.74
C GLU A 112 28.57 18.09 -5.72
N GLU A 113 28.29 18.39 -4.45
CA GLU A 113 29.28 18.38 -3.37
C GLU A 113 29.26 17.06 -2.56
N LEU A 114 28.08 16.45 -2.43
CA LEU A 114 27.88 15.29 -1.56
C LEU A 114 27.87 13.95 -2.30
N GLY A 115 27.78 13.94 -3.64
CA GLY A 115 27.75 12.73 -4.45
C GLY A 115 26.62 11.76 -4.07
N ILE A 116 25.44 12.28 -3.74
CA ILE A 116 24.32 11.51 -3.21
C ILE A 116 23.81 10.53 -4.28
N ALA A 117 23.65 10.97 -5.52
CA ALA A 117 23.16 10.14 -6.60
C ALA A 117 24.09 8.96 -6.90
N GLU A 118 25.41 9.16 -6.80
CA GLU A 118 26.41 8.09 -7.00
C GLU A 118 26.38 7.04 -5.88
N SER A 119 25.85 7.41 -4.70
CA SER A 119 25.77 6.52 -3.54
C SER A 119 24.54 5.60 -3.53
N ILE A 120 23.64 5.74 -4.50
CA ILE A 120 22.43 4.91 -4.62
C ILE A 120 22.77 3.67 -5.46
N ASP A 121 22.80 2.49 -4.81
CA ASP A 121 23.01 1.15 -5.42
C ASP A 121 21.92 0.74 -6.43
#